data_AF-A0AAT9HZX9-F1
#
_entry.id   AF-A0AAT9HZX9-F1
#
_cell.length_a   1.000
_cell.length_b   1.000
_cell.length_c   1.000
_cell.angle_alpha   90.00
_cell.angle_beta   90.00
_cell.angle_gamma   90.00
#
_symmetry.space_group_name_H-M   'P 1'
#
loop_
_entity.id
_entity.type
_entity.pdbx_description
1 polymer ?
#
loop_
_entity_poly.entity_id
_entity_poly.type
_entity_poly.pdbx_seq_one_letter_code
_entity_poly.pdbx_strand_id
1 'polypeptide(L)'
;MLLLAPDGSSRTPVLGADVPGGHHVQLTVPAGTWMGARVAAGGAWTLFGCTMAPGFTFEVYEHGDAAELTARYPERATLIGELCRP
;
A
#
# COMPACT_ATOMS: atom_id res chain seq x y z
N MET A 1 0.39 2.58 5.26
CA MET A 1 0.39 1.92 3.93
C MET A 1 1.00 2.86 2.92
N LEU A 2 1.52 2.38 1.78
CA LEU A 2 1.88 3.17 0.60
C LEU A 2 0.93 2.77 -0.52
N LEU A 3 0.25 3.76 -1.10
CA LEU A 3 -0.62 3.62 -2.26
C LEU A 3 -0.06 4.46 -3.41
N LEU A 4 0.17 3.85 -4.57
CA LEU A 4 0.66 4.52 -5.78
C LEU A 4 -0.38 4.39 -6.89
N ALA A 5 -1.02 5.51 -7.22
CA ALA A 5 -2.12 5.55 -8.18
C ALA A 5 -1.61 5.65 -9.62
N PRO A 6 -2.35 5.11 -10.62
CA PRO A 6 -1.92 5.12 -12.01
C PRO A 6 -1.61 6.51 -12.60
N ASP A 7 -2.22 7.56 -12.05
CA ASP A 7 -2.04 8.96 -12.46
C ASP A 7 -0.73 9.60 -11.95
N GLY A 8 0.11 8.83 -11.23
CA GLY A 8 1.36 9.31 -10.65
C GLY A 8 1.21 9.83 -9.21
N SER A 9 -0.02 10.03 -8.72
CA SER A 9 -0.24 10.46 -7.34
C SER A 9 0.03 9.32 -6.34
N SER A 10 0.34 9.69 -5.10
CA SER A 10 0.63 8.72 -4.03
C SER A 10 0.10 9.18 -2.69
N ARG A 11 -0.26 8.22 -1.83
CA ARG A 11 -0.77 8.48 -0.48
C ARG A 11 -0.23 7.49 0.53
N THR A 12 -0.17 7.91 1.79
CA THR A 12 0.26 7.05 2.90
C THR A 12 -0.77 6.97 4.04
N PRO A 13 -1.96 6.39 3.81
CA PRO A 13 -2.97 6.27 4.86
C PRO A 13 -2.51 5.32 5.98
N VAL A 14 -2.99 5.57 7.19
CA VAL A 14 -2.79 4.72 8.36
C VAL A 14 -4.07 3.94 8.62
N LEU A 15 -3.98 2.61 8.63
CA LEU A 15 -5.06 1.74 9.06
C LEU A 15 -4.97 1.59 10.59
N GLY A 16 -5.99 2.03 11.32
CA GLY A 16 -5.98 2.06 12.78
C GLY A 16 -7.24 2.69 13.38
N ALA A 17 -7.34 2.68 14.71
CA ALA A 17 -8.55 3.07 15.43
C ALA A 17 -8.68 4.58 15.75
N ASP A 18 -7.62 5.36 15.62
CA ASP A 18 -7.62 6.81 15.93
C ASP A 18 -8.22 7.65 14.80
N VAL A 19 -9.54 7.58 14.65
CA VAL A 19 -10.28 8.32 13.62
C VAL A 19 -10.11 9.85 13.79
N PRO A 20 -10.18 10.44 15.00
CA PRO A 20 -9.87 11.86 15.19
C PRO A 20 -8.45 12.26 14.76
N GLY A 21 -7.47 11.35 14.91
CA GLY A 21 -6.10 11.49 14.40
C GLY A 21 -5.94 11.22 12.91
N GLY A 22 -7.03 10.97 12.18
CA GLY A 22 -7.02 10.73 10.73
C GLY A 22 -6.72 9.29 10.33
N HIS A 23 -6.73 8.33 11.26
CA HIS A 23 -6.64 6.92 10.90
C HIS A 23 -7.94 6.43 10.24
N HIS A 24 -7.80 5.42 9.41
CA HIS A 24 -8.91 4.71 8.80
C HIS A 24 -9.10 3.37 9.51
N VAL A 25 -10.29 3.10 10.03
CA VAL A 25 -10.63 1.75 10.53
C VAL A 25 -10.85 0.76 9.38
N GLN A 26 -11.23 1.26 8.21
CA GLN A 26 -11.43 0.53 6.97
C GLN A 26 -11.09 1.46 5.80
N LEU A 27 -10.49 0.91 4.75
CA LEU A 27 -10.08 1.66 3.57
C LEU A 27 -10.31 0.83 2.30
N THR A 28 -10.91 1.45 1.29
CA THR A 28 -11.00 0.89 -0.06
C THR A 28 -9.85 1.40 -0.91
N VAL A 29 -9.08 0.49 -1.49
CA VAL A 29 -8.01 0.81 -2.45
C VAL A 29 -8.59 0.67 -3.87
N PRO A 30 -8.52 1.72 -4.71
CA PRO A 30 -8.99 1.64 -6.09
C PRO A 30 -8.22 0.59 -6.91
N ALA A 31 -8.91 -0.07 -7.84
CA ALA A 31 -8.27 -1.02 -8.76
C ALA A 31 -7.12 -0.37 -9.56
N GLY A 32 -6.06 -1.14 -9.81
CA GLY A 32 -4.86 -0.66 -10.50
C GLY A 32 -3.90 0.18 -9.63
N THR A 33 -4.20 0.36 -8.34
CA THR A 33 -3.31 1.06 -7.41
C THR A 33 -2.32 0.07 -6.81
N TRP A 34 -1.02 0.37 -6.85
CA TRP A 34 -0.03 -0.41 -6.14
C TRP A 34 -0.17 -0.21 -4.63
N MET A 35 -0.10 -1.30 -3.87
CA MET A 35 -0.25 -1.29 -2.41
C MET A 35 0.90 -2.02 -1.73
N GLY A 36 1.60 -1.32 -0.83
CA GLY A 36 2.56 -1.90 0.11
C GLY A 36 2.28 -1.43 1.53
N ALA A 37 2.65 -2.20 2.55
CA ALA A 37 2.41 -1.83 3.93
C ALA A 37 3.48 -2.36 4.89
N ARG A 38 3.68 -1.61 5.98
CA ARG A 38 4.49 -2.01 7.13
C ARG A 38 3.74 -1.67 8.42
N VAL A 39 4.14 -2.29 9.51
CA VAL A 39 3.66 -1.93 10.85
C VAL A 39 4.00 -0.46 11.13
N ALA A 40 3.09 0.24 11.82
CA ALA A 40 3.31 1.62 12.23
C ALA A 40 4.54 1.73 13.14
N ALA A 41 5.17 2.91 13.17
CA ALA A 41 6.32 3.14 14.03
C ALA A 41 5.96 2.85 15.50
N GLY A 42 6.82 2.11 16.20
CA GLY A 42 6.59 1.67 17.58
C GLY A 42 5.64 0.47 17.73
N GLY A 43 5.00 0.01 16.65
CA GLY A 43 4.19 -1.21 16.66
C GLY A 43 5.03 -2.47 16.44
N ALA A 44 4.67 -3.56 17.11
CA ALA A 44 5.31 -4.87 16.92
C ALA A 44 4.65 -5.70 15.81
N TRP A 45 3.31 -5.61 15.68
CA TRP A 45 2.53 -6.37 14.72
C TRP A 45 1.27 -5.62 14.31
N THR A 46 0.64 -6.05 13.21
CA THR A 46 -0.69 -5.62 12.80
C THR A 46 -1.45 -6.80 12.22
N LEU A 47 -2.76 -6.86 12.44
CA LEU A 47 -3.68 -7.81 11.79
C LEU A 47 -4.76 -7.01 11.08
N PHE A 48 -5.04 -7.35 9.83
CA PHE A 48 -6.13 -6.75 9.07
C PHE A 48 -6.74 -7.78 8.12
N GLY A 49 -7.99 -7.53 7.72
CA GLY A 49 -8.65 -8.27 6.65
C GLY A 49 -8.52 -7.52 5.32
N CYS A 50 -8.26 -8.25 4.25
CA CYS A 50 -8.34 -7.73 2.89
C CYS A 50 -9.42 -8.51 2.13
N THR A 51 -10.45 -7.81 1.66
CA THR A 51 -11.51 -8.40 0.84
C THR A 51 -11.51 -7.72 -0.52
N MET A 52 -11.65 -8.52 -1.58
CA MET A 52 -11.67 -8.04 -2.96
C MET A 52 -12.93 -8.52 -3.67
N ALA A 53 -13.42 -7.68 -4.60
CA ALA A 53 -14.53 -8.00 -5.48
C ALA A 53 -14.18 -7.47 -6.89
N PRO A 54 -14.12 -8.33 -7.92
CA PRO A 54 -14.25 -9.79 -7.90
C PRO A 54 -13.23 -10.51 -7.01
N GLY A 55 -13.47 -11.79 -6.72
CA GLY A 55 -12.59 -12.58 -5.86
C GLY A 55 -11.17 -12.69 -6.40
N PHE A 56 -10.20 -12.86 -5.49
CA PHE A 56 -8.79 -13.04 -5.83
C PHE A 56 -8.57 -14.25 -6.74
N THR A 57 -7.74 -14.08 -7.76
CA THR A 57 -7.12 -15.17 -8.52
C THR A 57 -5.64 -14.83 -8.76
N PHE A 58 -4.82 -15.83 -9.09
CA PHE A 58 -3.41 -15.57 -9.36
C PHE A 58 -3.19 -14.80 -10.67
N GLU A 59 -4.10 -14.91 -11.63
CA GLU A 59 -4.04 -14.19 -12.91
C GLU A 59 -4.24 -12.67 -12.75
N VAL A 60 -4.89 -12.24 -11.67
CA VAL A 60 -5.09 -10.80 -11.36
C VAL A 60 -4.07 -10.25 -10.36
N TYR A 61 -3.10 -11.08 -9.95
CA TYR A 61 -2.01 -10.66 -9.08
C TYR A 61 -0.81 -10.19 -9.90
N GLU A 62 -0.26 -9.06 -9.49
CA GLU A 62 0.99 -8.53 -10.02
C GLU A 62 1.94 -8.25 -8.86
N HIS A 63 3.20 -8.68 -8.98
CA HIS A 63 4.22 -8.39 -7.99
C HIS A 63 4.91 -7.07 -8.32
N GLY A 64 5.07 -6.19 -7.33
CA GLY A 64 5.69 -4.89 -7.55
C GLY A 64 7.20 -5.00 -7.77
N ASP A 65 7.67 -4.53 -8.92
CA ASP A 65 9.11 -4.39 -9.21
C ASP A 65 9.65 -3.07 -8.66
N ALA A 66 10.67 -3.14 -7.80
CA ALA A 66 11.21 -1.95 -7.13
C ALA A 66 11.82 -0.94 -8.11
N ALA A 67 12.47 -1.41 -9.17
CA ALA A 67 13.14 -0.55 -10.14
C ALA A 67 12.11 0.19 -11.01
N GLU A 68 11.10 -0.52 -11.51
CA GLU A 68 10.00 0.05 -12.28
C GLU A 68 9.21 1.06 -11.43
N LEU A 69 8.82 0.68 -10.22
CA LEU A 69 8.05 1.54 -9.34
C LEU A 69 8.84 2.79 -8.94
N THR A 70 10.14 2.66 -8.68
CA THR A 70 10.99 3.81 -8.35
C THR A 70 11.16 4.75 -9.55
N ALA A 71 11.27 4.21 -10.76
CA ALA A 71 11.32 5.02 -11.97
C ALA A 71 10.02 5.81 -12.19
N ARG A 72 8.87 5.20 -11.89
CA ARG A 72 7.54 5.82 -12.04
C ARG A 72 7.17 6.78 -10.90
N TYR A 73 7.63 6.51 -9.67
CA TYR A 73 7.32 7.28 -8.47
C TYR A 73 8.59 7.67 -7.71
N PRO A 74 9.47 8.50 -8.31
CA PRO A 74 10.80 8.79 -7.75
C PRO A 74 10.74 9.44 -6.36
N GLU A 75 9.71 10.22 -6.07
CA GLU A 75 9.51 10.83 -4.73
C GLU A 75 9.24 9.80 -3.62
N ARG A 76 8.91 8.56 -3.98
CA ARG A 76 8.61 7.47 -3.05
C ARG A 76 9.68 6.37 -3.05
N ALA A 77 10.79 6.56 -3.76
CA ALA A 77 11.88 5.58 -3.93
C ALA A 77 12.31 4.91 -2.62
N THR A 78 12.53 5.69 -1.56
CA THR A 78 12.94 5.16 -0.25
C THR A 78 11.92 4.20 0.32
N LEU A 79 10.64 4.59 0.34
CA LEU A 79 9.57 3.76 0.91
C LEU A 79 9.25 2.55 0.03
N ILE A 80 9.41 2.67 -1.30
CA ILE A 80 9.35 1.54 -2.23
C ILE A 80 10.45 0.53 -1.88
N GLY A 81 11.69 0.99 -1.71
CA GLY A 81 12.82 0.13 -1.32
C GLY A 81 12.66 -0.55 0.04
N GLU A 82 11.96 0.09 1.00
CA GLU A 82 11.62 -0.53 2.29
C GLU A 82 10.56 -1.63 2.18
N LEU A 83 9.66 -1.53 1.19
CA LEU A 83 8.47 -2.38 1.07
C LEU A 83 8.64 -3.50 0.04
N CYS A 84 9.46 -3.29 -0.99
CA CYS A 84 9.85 -4.31 -1.94
C CYS A 84 11.02 -5.13 -1.38
N ARG A 85 11.03 -6.42 -1.68
CA ARG A 85 12.16 -7.30 -1.39
C ARG A 85 12.99 -7.47 -2.67
N PRO A 86 14.32 -7.66 -2.56
CA PRO A 86 15.16 -8.00 -3.70
C PRO A 86 14.82 -9.38 -4.27
#